data_AF-A0A9D6G8N4-F1
#
_entry.id   AF-A0A9D6G8N4-F1
#
_cell.length_a   1.000
_cell.length_b   1.000
_cell.length_c   1.000
_cell.angle_alpha   90.00
_cell.angle_beta   90.00
_cell.angle_gamma   90.00
#
_symmetry.space_group_name_H-M   'P 1'
#
loop_
_entity.id
_entity.type
_entity.pdbx_description
1 polymer ?
#
loop_
_entity_poly.entity_id
_entity_poly.type
_entity_poly.pdbx_seq_one_letter_code
_entity_poly.pdbx_strand_id
1 'polypeptide(L)'
;MHLSSVQYAFSASSARAAVKNPALAELARQEQDTQKRIAALYATLAEEQSRPNQEQSAARLEATKAAIADLRAARTALLKEVETRFPDYADLMAPKSATVAEARAALKPGEALIAVNVGETRTHVWAIPKSGVVAFAVAPIGQRELSIKVAVLRSALQPNARTLGDIPEFDLKEAYGLYKALLEPVAAGWRDAKNLLVVAHGPLGHLPLSLLPTAPAGLGPEREPLFSNYRDVPWLARTHAVTMLPSVASLRTLRRLPPGNDKRLAFAGFGDPLFSEAPSASAQPSAAAPGAVTVRGLARTRDLPVRLRAAPATDKLA
;
A
#
# COMPACT_ATOMS: atom_id res chain seq x y z
N MET A 1 14.73 12.05 6.99
CA MET A 1 13.89 11.28 6.05
C MET A 1 12.75 10.66 6.84
N HIS A 2 11.52 11.15 6.66
CA HIS A 2 10.33 10.51 7.24
C HIS A 2 9.94 9.31 6.38
N LEU A 3 9.80 8.12 6.98
CA LEU A 3 9.20 6.97 6.32
C LEU A 3 7.74 7.31 5.95
N SER A 4 7.28 6.91 4.76
CA SER A 4 5.86 7.04 4.44
C SER A 4 5.02 6.18 5.41
N SER A 5 3.78 6.60 5.69
CA SER A 5 2.88 5.85 6.59
C SER A 5 2.67 4.40 6.13
N VAL A 6 2.61 4.18 4.81
CA VAL A 6 2.50 2.86 4.20
C VAL A 6 3.76 2.02 4.45
N GLN A 7 4.94 2.62 4.29
CA GLN A 7 6.20 1.94 4.59
C GLN A 7 6.26 1.53 6.06
N TYR A 8 5.89 2.43 6.97
CA TYR A 8 5.84 2.15 8.40
C TYR A 8 4.86 1.01 8.72
N ALA A 9 3.64 1.07 8.19
CA ALA A 9 2.63 0.04 8.40
C ALA A 9 3.07 -1.34 7.88
N PHE A 10 3.72 -1.37 6.71
CA PHE A 10 4.26 -2.60 6.14
C PHE A 10 5.38 -3.19 7.01
N SER A 11 6.34 -2.34 7.43
CA SER A 11 7.41 -2.71 8.35
C SER A 11 6.86 -3.28 9.66
N ALA A 12 5.90 -2.59 10.29
CA ALA A 12 5.27 -3.05 11.53
C ALA A 12 4.47 -4.34 11.38
N SER A 13 3.79 -4.54 10.23
CA SER A 13 3.08 -5.79 9.95
C SER A 13 4.04 -6.97 9.76
N SER A 14 5.09 -6.77 8.96
CA SER A 14 6.12 -7.78 8.69
C SER A 14 6.85 -8.18 9.97
N ALA A 15 7.18 -7.20 10.81
CA ALA A 15 7.78 -7.42 12.12
C ALA A 15 6.90 -8.30 13.01
N ARG A 16 5.59 -8.00 13.12
CA ARG A 16 4.64 -8.83 13.88
C ARG A 16 4.53 -10.26 13.35
N ALA A 17 4.50 -10.44 12.04
CA ALA A 17 4.44 -11.77 11.42
C ALA A 17 5.70 -12.61 11.69
N ALA A 18 6.84 -11.96 11.94
CA ALA A 18 8.11 -12.61 12.23
C ALA A 18 8.29 -12.98 13.72
N VAL A 19 7.43 -12.47 14.62
CA VAL A 19 7.54 -12.71 16.07
C VAL A 19 7.12 -14.15 16.40
N LYS A 20 8.11 -15.05 16.43
CA LYS A 20 7.95 -16.42 16.95
C LYS A 20 8.48 -16.55 18.39
N ASN A 21 9.22 -15.56 18.87
CA ASN A 21 9.88 -15.58 20.18
C ASN A 21 9.03 -14.82 21.22
N PRO A 22 8.65 -15.44 22.35
CA PRO A 22 7.86 -14.78 23.40
C PRO A 22 8.53 -13.54 24.00
N ALA A 23 9.85 -13.52 24.16
CA ALA A 23 10.58 -12.37 24.69
C ALA A 23 10.54 -11.17 23.73
N LEU A 24 10.61 -11.43 22.43
CA LEU A 24 10.44 -10.40 21.40
C LEU A 24 9.00 -9.88 21.37
N ALA A 25 8.01 -10.76 21.53
CA ALA A 25 6.60 -10.37 21.56
C ALA A 25 6.31 -9.38 22.69
N GLU A 26 6.90 -9.61 23.87
CA GLU A 26 6.72 -8.72 25.02
C GLU A 26 7.42 -7.37 24.82
N LEU A 27 8.67 -7.35 24.35
CA LEU A 27 9.36 -6.09 24.03
C LEU A 27 8.62 -5.28 22.95
N ALA A 28 8.12 -5.94 21.91
CA ALA A 28 7.34 -5.29 20.85
C ALA A 28 6.02 -4.70 21.39
N ARG A 29 5.35 -5.41 22.30
CA ARG A 29 4.12 -4.92 22.96
C ARG A 29 4.41 -3.70 23.82
N GLN A 30 5.45 -3.76 24.66
CA GLN A 30 5.85 -2.65 25.53
C GLN A 30 6.22 -1.40 24.72
N GLU A 31 6.94 -1.56 23.60
CA GLU A 31 7.27 -0.45 22.70
C GLU A 31 6.02 0.19 22.10
N GLN A 32 5.08 -0.62 21.58
CA GLN A 32 3.83 -0.14 20.99
C GLN A 32 2.94 0.56 22.02
N ASP A 33 2.82 0.02 23.23
CA ASP A 33 2.01 0.63 24.28
C ASP A 33 2.65 1.94 24.76
N THR A 34 3.98 2.00 24.86
CA THR A 34 4.71 3.25 25.14
C THR A 34 4.47 4.28 24.05
N GLN A 35 4.51 3.89 22.76
CA GLN A 35 4.21 4.77 21.64
C GLN A 35 2.77 5.32 21.69
N LYS A 36 1.79 4.47 22.01
CA LYS A 36 0.39 4.90 22.17
C LYS A 36 0.22 5.88 23.32
N ARG A 37 0.88 5.65 24.46
CA ARG A 37 0.86 6.56 25.61
C ARG A 37 1.47 7.92 25.27
N ILE A 38 2.60 7.94 24.56
CA ILE A 38 3.21 9.18 24.05
C ILE A 38 2.22 9.94 23.16
N ALA A 39 1.56 9.26 22.21
CA ALA A 39 0.58 9.89 21.33
C ALA A 39 -0.63 10.46 22.10
N ALA A 40 -1.12 9.73 23.11
CA ALA A 40 -2.20 10.21 23.98
C ALA A 40 -1.79 11.45 24.77
N LEU A 41 -0.59 11.48 25.34
CA LEU A 41 -0.08 12.65 26.07
C LEU A 41 0.13 13.87 25.16
N TYR A 42 0.57 13.66 23.92
CA TYR A 42 0.62 14.75 22.94
C TYR A 42 -0.77 15.32 22.61
N ALA A 43 -1.79 14.48 22.53
CA ALA A 43 -3.16 14.94 22.35
C ALA A 43 -3.64 15.75 23.57
N THR A 44 -3.37 15.29 24.78
CA THR A 44 -3.67 16.05 26.02
C THR A 44 -2.92 17.37 26.08
N LEU A 45 -1.64 17.39 25.67
CA LEU A 45 -0.84 18.61 25.62
C LEU A 45 -1.44 19.63 24.64
N ALA A 46 -1.85 19.18 23.45
CA ALA A 46 -2.49 20.04 22.45
C ALA A 46 -3.85 20.57 22.94
N GLU A 47 -4.64 19.74 23.62
CA GLU A 47 -5.92 20.16 24.21
C GLU A 47 -5.70 21.24 25.27
N GLU A 48 -4.79 21.03 26.23
CA GLU A 48 -4.50 22.02 27.28
C GLU A 48 -3.93 23.33 26.69
N GLN A 49 -3.12 23.27 25.64
CA GLN A 49 -2.61 24.47 24.94
C GLN A 49 -3.70 25.21 24.15
N SER A 50 -4.76 24.53 23.75
CA SER A 50 -5.87 25.16 23.02
C SER A 50 -6.86 25.92 23.93
N ARG A 51 -6.76 25.74 25.25
CA ARG A 51 -7.60 26.45 26.22
C ARG A 51 -7.17 27.91 26.40
N PRO A 52 -8.09 28.82 26.78
CA PRO A 52 -7.75 30.20 27.09
C PRO A 52 -6.64 30.29 28.15
N ASN A 53 -5.71 31.24 28.02
CA ASN A 53 -4.52 31.36 28.91
C ASN A 53 -4.86 31.40 30.41
N GLN A 54 -6.05 31.87 30.81
CA GLN A 54 -6.49 31.90 32.21
C GLN A 54 -6.87 30.53 32.77
N GLU A 55 -7.21 29.56 31.90
CA GLU A 55 -7.57 28.18 32.26
C GLU A 55 -6.40 27.20 32.07
N GLN A 56 -5.31 27.66 31.45
CA GLN A 56 -4.09 26.88 31.27
C GLN A 56 -3.38 26.69 32.61
N SER A 57 -3.09 25.44 32.95
CA SER A 57 -2.28 25.12 34.12
C SER A 57 -0.83 24.87 33.71
N ALA A 58 0.06 25.82 34.03
CA ALA A 58 1.49 25.68 33.78
C ALA A 58 2.07 24.39 34.41
N ALA A 59 1.62 24.03 35.61
CA ALA A 59 2.02 22.80 36.28
C ALA A 59 1.60 21.54 35.51
N ARG A 60 0.38 21.48 34.96
CA ARG A 60 -0.08 20.34 34.12
C ARG A 60 0.68 20.27 32.80
N LEU A 61 0.97 21.41 32.17
CA LEU A 61 1.77 21.46 30.94
C LEU A 61 3.17 20.90 31.17
N GLU A 62 3.86 21.34 32.22
CA GLU A 62 5.21 20.85 32.55
C GLU A 62 5.19 19.37 32.97
N ALA A 63 4.22 18.93 33.76
CA ALA A 63 4.07 17.51 34.12
C ALA A 63 3.84 16.63 32.88
N THR A 64 3.01 17.08 31.93
CA THR A 64 2.74 16.35 30.69
C THR A 64 3.98 16.28 29.80
N LYS A 65 4.73 17.38 29.68
CA LYS A 65 6.01 17.40 28.94
C LYS A 65 7.05 16.47 29.57
N ALA A 66 7.16 16.45 30.90
CA ALA A 66 8.07 15.55 31.62
C ALA A 66 7.70 14.08 31.38
N ALA A 67 6.41 13.72 31.50
CA ALA A 67 5.94 12.37 31.23
C ALA A 67 6.19 11.93 29.76
N ILE A 68 6.05 12.85 28.81
CA ILE A 68 6.42 12.60 27.40
C ILE A 68 7.92 12.33 27.28
N ALA A 69 8.77 13.13 27.93
CA ALA A 69 10.22 12.96 27.89
C ALA A 69 10.64 11.59 28.46
N ASP A 70 10.08 11.20 29.60
CA ASP A 70 10.35 9.92 30.26
C ASP A 70 9.94 8.73 29.39
N LEU A 71 8.72 8.76 28.83
CA LEU A 71 8.26 7.71 27.92
C LEU A 71 9.08 7.65 26.63
N ARG A 72 9.57 8.79 26.12
CA ARG A 72 10.48 8.80 24.95
C ARG A 72 11.84 8.18 25.29
N ALA A 73 12.37 8.43 26.48
CA ALA A 73 13.59 7.78 26.95
C ALA A 73 13.38 6.26 27.09
N ALA A 74 12.29 5.84 27.74
CA ALA A 74 11.93 4.42 27.89
C ALA A 74 11.77 3.72 26.53
N ARG A 75 11.06 4.35 25.57
CA ARG A 75 10.91 3.84 24.21
C ARG A 75 12.26 3.67 23.51
N THR A 76 13.17 4.62 23.69
CA THR A 76 14.52 4.56 23.10
C THR A 76 15.31 3.38 23.67
N ALA A 77 15.22 3.14 24.98
CA ALA A 77 15.85 1.98 25.62
C ALA A 77 15.29 0.65 25.09
N LEU A 78 13.96 0.54 24.97
CA LEU A 78 13.30 -0.65 24.40
C LEU A 78 13.76 -0.92 22.96
N LEU A 79 13.82 0.11 22.11
CA LEU A 79 14.30 -0.03 20.74
C LEU A 79 15.76 -0.49 20.67
N LYS A 80 16.63 0.02 21.54
CA LYS A 80 18.03 -0.41 21.62
C LYS A 80 18.17 -1.86 22.06
N GLU A 81 17.34 -2.28 23.01
CA GLU A 81 17.29 -3.68 23.45
C GLU A 81 16.83 -4.61 22.32
N VAL A 82 15.79 -4.21 21.58
CA VAL A 82 15.31 -4.93 20.40
C VAL A 82 16.39 -5.02 19.33
N GLU A 83 17.12 -3.94 19.03
CA GLU A 83 18.23 -3.94 18.07
C GLU A 83 19.36 -4.89 18.48
N THR A 84 19.67 -4.96 19.78
CA THR A 84 20.76 -5.79 20.32
C THR A 84 20.37 -7.27 20.34
N ARG A 85 19.16 -7.60 20.80
CA ARG A 85 18.71 -8.98 21.03
C ARG A 85 18.03 -9.62 19.82
N PHE A 86 17.42 -8.80 18.96
CA PHE A 86 16.60 -9.23 17.83
C PHE A 86 16.87 -8.37 16.59
N PRO A 87 18.12 -8.35 16.07
CA PRO A 87 18.53 -7.48 14.96
C PRO A 87 17.68 -7.68 13.70
N ASP A 88 17.26 -8.91 13.40
CA ASP A 88 16.38 -9.19 12.26
C ASP A 88 15.01 -8.51 12.40
N TYR A 89 14.47 -8.43 13.62
CA TYR A 89 13.21 -7.73 13.87
C TYR A 89 13.39 -6.21 13.81
N ALA A 90 14.51 -5.69 14.32
CA ALA A 90 14.84 -4.27 14.23
C ALA A 90 14.96 -3.81 12.76
N ASP A 91 15.62 -4.61 11.93
CA ASP A 91 15.72 -4.39 10.47
C ASP A 91 14.34 -4.42 9.78
N LEU A 92 13.35 -5.16 10.30
CA LEU A 92 11.98 -5.13 9.77
C LEU A 92 11.24 -3.86 10.16
N MET A 93 11.35 -3.41 11.41
CA MET A 93 10.66 -2.23 11.95
C MET A 93 11.20 -0.91 11.39
N ALA A 94 12.53 -0.81 11.28
CA ALA A 94 13.22 0.38 10.79
C ALA A 94 14.35 -0.06 9.86
N PRO A 95 14.04 -0.52 8.64
CA PRO A 95 15.06 -1.01 7.74
C PRO A 95 16.07 0.08 7.41
N LYS A 96 17.35 -0.28 7.50
CA LYS A 96 18.45 0.58 7.09
C LYS A 96 18.32 0.93 5.62
N SER A 97 18.73 2.15 5.25
CA SER A 97 18.76 2.58 3.85
C SER A 97 19.53 1.57 3.00
N ALA A 98 18.84 0.95 2.05
CA ALA A 98 19.45 -0.07 1.20
C ALA A 98 20.42 0.59 0.22
N THR A 99 21.62 0.04 0.11
CA THR A 99 22.55 0.43 -0.96
C THR A 99 22.07 -0.09 -2.31
N VAL A 100 22.57 0.49 -3.40
CA VAL A 100 22.31 0.00 -4.77
C VAL A 100 22.71 -1.47 -4.93
N ALA A 101 23.84 -1.87 -4.32
CA ALA A 101 24.33 -3.25 -4.37
C ALA A 101 23.35 -4.21 -3.67
N GLU A 102 22.85 -3.85 -2.50
CA GLU A 102 21.87 -4.66 -1.77
C GLU A 102 20.52 -4.73 -2.48
N ALA A 103 20.06 -3.62 -3.06
CA ALA A 103 18.84 -3.58 -3.86
C ALA A 103 18.95 -4.53 -5.06
N ARG A 104 20.08 -4.49 -5.78
CA ARG A 104 20.38 -5.38 -6.90
C ARG A 104 20.51 -6.85 -6.48
N ALA A 105 21.07 -7.11 -5.31
CA ALA A 105 21.17 -8.48 -4.78
C ALA A 105 19.77 -9.09 -4.56
N ALA A 106 18.79 -8.29 -4.14
CA ALA A 106 17.42 -8.72 -3.89
C ALA A 106 16.56 -8.96 -5.15
N LEU A 107 17.00 -8.46 -6.31
CA LEU A 107 16.33 -8.71 -7.58
C LEU A 107 16.50 -10.16 -8.04
N LYS A 108 15.49 -10.71 -8.70
CA LYS A 108 15.59 -11.97 -9.45
C LYS A 108 16.00 -11.70 -10.92
N PRO A 109 16.44 -12.71 -11.67
CA PRO A 109 16.63 -12.58 -13.12
C PRO A 109 15.35 -12.06 -13.79
N GLY A 110 15.49 -11.13 -14.74
CA GLY A 110 14.36 -10.50 -15.44
C GLY A 110 13.61 -9.43 -14.64
N GLU A 111 14.11 -9.02 -13.47
CA GLU A 111 13.56 -7.91 -12.68
C GLU A 111 14.45 -6.66 -12.75
N ALA A 112 13.81 -5.50 -12.72
CA ALA A 112 14.44 -4.20 -12.50
C ALA A 112 13.70 -3.42 -11.42
N LEU A 113 14.46 -2.72 -10.57
CA LEU A 113 13.92 -1.80 -9.58
C LEU A 113 13.92 -0.38 -10.13
N ILE A 114 12.78 0.28 -10.10
CA ILE A 114 12.64 1.70 -10.40
C ILE A 114 12.33 2.41 -9.09
N ALA A 115 13.22 3.30 -8.65
CA ALA A 115 13.00 4.11 -7.46
C ALA A 115 12.79 5.57 -7.87
N VAL A 116 11.69 6.18 -7.42
CA VAL A 116 11.32 7.55 -7.73
C VAL A 116 11.24 8.37 -6.46
N ASN A 117 12.06 9.41 -6.38
CA ASN A 117 12.03 10.40 -5.31
C ASN A 117 11.51 11.73 -5.85
N VAL A 118 10.28 12.08 -5.45
CA VAL A 118 9.62 13.33 -5.84
C VAL A 118 10.05 14.42 -4.86
N GLY A 119 10.81 15.41 -5.34
CA GLY A 119 11.14 16.61 -4.58
C GLY A 119 10.18 17.76 -4.88
N GLU A 120 10.37 18.88 -4.19
CA GLU A 120 9.49 20.05 -4.33
C GLU A 120 9.47 20.59 -5.76
N THR A 121 10.63 20.67 -6.41
CA THR A 121 10.80 21.28 -7.75
C THR A 121 11.29 20.30 -8.81
N ARG A 122 11.85 19.15 -8.42
CA ARG A 122 12.42 18.16 -9.34
C ARG A 122 12.14 16.74 -8.87
N THR A 123 12.07 15.82 -9.81
CA THR A 123 11.86 14.39 -9.54
C THR A 123 13.08 13.59 -9.97
N HIS A 124 13.58 12.74 -9.10
CA HIS A 124 14.76 11.93 -9.33
C HIS A 124 14.35 10.48 -9.54
N VAL A 125 14.87 9.85 -10.61
CA VAL A 125 14.51 8.48 -10.98
C VAL A 125 15.77 7.65 -11.14
N TRP A 126 15.81 6.50 -10.47
CA TRP A 126 16.83 5.48 -10.64
C TRP A 126 16.20 4.22 -11.22
N ALA A 127 16.87 3.60 -12.18
CA ALA A 127 16.56 2.25 -12.66
C ALA A 127 17.76 1.33 -12.42
N ILE A 128 17.55 0.32 -11.58
CA ILE A 128 18.56 -0.62 -11.12
C ILE A 128 18.20 -1.99 -11.68
N PRO A 129 18.89 -2.46 -12.73
CA PRO A 129 18.67 -3.81 -13.26
C PRO A 129 19.35 -4.87 -12.37
N LYS A 130 18.97 -6.14 -12.53
CA LYS A 130 19.68 -7.26 -11.88
C LYS A 130 21.17 -7.28 -12.26
N SER A 131 21.49 -7.06 -13.53
CA SER A 131 22.85 -7.01 -14.09
C SER A 131 22.97 -5.84 -15.07
N GLY A 132 24.17 -5.25 -15.19
CA GLY A 132 24.41 -4.08 -16.06
C GLY A 132 24.35 -2.74 -15.33
N VAL A 133 24.38 -1.65 -16.08
CA VAL A 133 24.57 -0.29 -15.56
C VAL A 133 23.29 0.23 -14.90
N VAL A 134 23.44 0.93 -13.77
CA VAL A 134 22.32 1.69 -13.16
C VAL A 134 22.09 2.95 -13.97
N ALA A 135 20.85 3.17 -14.40
CA ALA A 135 20.47 4.42 -15.04
C ALA A 135 19.88 5.40 -14.02
N PHE A 136 20.16 6.68 -14.20
CA PHE A 136 19.67 7.75 -13.35
C PHE A 136 19.30 8.96 -14.19
N ALA A 137 18.18 9.60 -13.84
CA ALA A 137 17.75 10.83 -14.47
C ALA A 137 17.07 11.77 -13.48
N VAL A 138 17.06 13.06 -13.82
CA VAL A 138 16.34 14.10 -13.08
C VAL A 138 15.35 14.75 -14.03
N ALA A 139 14.07 14.61 -13.72
CA ALA A 139 13.00 15.28 -14.44
C ALA A 139 12.74 16.66 -13.81
N PRO A 140 12.63 17.73 -14.62
CA PRO A 140 12.34 19.08 -14.13
C PRO A 140 10.85 19.26 -13.78
N ILE A 141 10.29 18.31 -13.03
CA ILE A 141 8.91 18.30 -12.57
C ILE A 141 8.88 18.16 -11.04
N GLY A 142 8.24 19.12 -10.38
CA GLY A 142 8.10 19.17 -8.93
C GLY A 142 6.84 18.48 -8.42
N GLN A 143 6.77 18.29 -7.10
CA GLN A 143 5.65 17.63 -6.43
C GLN A 143 4.29 18.26 -6.74
N ARG A 144 4.20 19.60 -6.81
CA ARG A 144 2.93 20.29 -7.08
C ARG A 144 2.42 20.00 -8.48
N GLU A 145 3.28 20.17 -9.48
CA GLU A 145 2.93 19.90 -10.88
C GLU A 145 2.60 18.41 -11.08
N LEU A 146 3.39 17.51 -10.50
CA LEU A 146 3.17 16.08 -10.59
C LEU A 146 1.84 15.66 -9.94
N SER A 147 1.47 16.28 -8.80
CA SER A 147 0.15 16.09 -8.18
C SER A 147 -0.99 16.42 -9.11
N ILE A 148 -0.91 17.55 -9.81
CA ILE A 148 -1.95 18.01 -10.74
C ILE A 148 -2.08 17.03 -11.91
N LYS A 149 -0.95 16.68 -12.54
CA LYS A 149 -0.92 15.74 -13.67
C LYS A 149 -1.47 14.37 -13.29
N VAL A 150 -1.08 13.83 -12.13
CA VAL A 150 -1.63 12.57 -11.63
C VAL A 150 -3.12 12.67 -11.34
N ALA A 151 -3.60 13.78 -10.75
CA ALA A 151 -5.02 13.98 -10.47
C ALA A 151 -5.86 14.00 -11.76
N VAL A 152 -5.38 14.69 -12.80
CA VAL A 152 -6.02 14.71 -14.13
C VAL A 152 -6.12 13.28 -14.68
N LEU A 153 -5.03 12.52 -14.70
CA LEU A 153 -5.04 11.14 -15.20
C LEU A 153 -5.96 10.22 -14.38
N ARG A 154 -6.02 10.42 -13.07
CA ARG A 154 -6.89 9.62 -12.19
C ARG A 154 -8.37 9.96 -12.34
N SER A 155 -8.72 11.16 -12.83
CA SER A 155 -10.13 11.54 -12.98
C SER A 155 -10.90 10.58 -13.91
N ALA A 156 -10.26 10.11 -14.99
CA ALA A 156 -10.83 9.10 -15.89
C ALA A 156 -10.89 7.69 -15.30
N LEU A 157 -10.12 7.40 -14.25
CA LEU A 157 -10.11 6.11 -13.55
C LEU A 157 -11.08 6.06 -12.36
N GLN A 158 -11.55 7.22 -11.91
CA GLN A 158 -12.51 7.37 -10.82
C GLN A 158 -13.65 8.30 -11.25
N PRO A 159 -14.37 7.96 -12.33
CA PRO A 159 -15.43 8.81 -12.80
C PRO A 159 -16.61 8.76 -11.82
N ASN A 160 -17.07 9.94 -11.37
CA ASN A 160 -18.40 10.08 -10.78
C ASN A 160 -19.44 10.13 -11.91
N ALA A 161 -19.47 9.10 -12.74
CA ALA A 161 -20.28 9.00 -13.95
C ALA A 161 -21.63 8.34 -13.65
N ARG A 162 -22.72 8.87 -14.24
CA ARG A 162 -24.05 8.25 -14.18
C ARG A 162 -24.28 7.29 -15.35
N THR A 163 -23.63 7.56 -16.47
CA THR A 163 -23.66 6.77 -17.70
C THR A 163 -22.24 6.51 -18.21
N LEU A 164 -22.05 5.50 -19.07
CA LEU A 164 -20.74 5.21 -19.67
C LEU A 164 -20.19 6.41 -20.48
N GLY A 165 -21.07 7.23 -21.06
CA GLY A 165 -20.67 8.44 -21.79
C GLY A 165 -20.20 9.59 -20.90
N ASP A 166 -20.45 9.54 -19.59
CA ASP A 166 -19.98 10.57 -18.65
C ASP A 166 -18.54 10.32 -18.17
N ILE A 167 -17.96 9.17 -18.53
CA ILE A 167 -16.58 8.84 -18.18
C ILE A 167 -15.67 9.71 -19.06
N PRO A 168 -14.86 10.61 -18.47
CA PRO A 168 -13.97 11.45 -19.26
C PRO A 168 -12.89 10.59 -19.93
N GLU A 169 -12.47 11.01 -21.11
CA GLU A 169 -11.35 10.36 -21.80
C GLU A 169 -10.09 10.39 -20.94
N PHE A 170 -9.33 9.30 -20.97
CA PHE A 170 -8.04 9.24 -20.32
C PHE A 170 -7.02 10.01 -21.17
N ASP A 171 -6.39 11.03 -20.58
CA ASP A 171 -5.45 11.91 -21.29
C ASP A 171 -4.14 11.16 -21.64
N LEU A 172 -4.12 10.56 -22.83
CA LEU A 172 -2.98 9.81 -23.36
C LEU A 172 -1.74 10.69 -23.57
N LYS A 173 -1.93 11.98 -23.87
CA LYS A 173 -0.83 12.91 -24.11
C LYS A 173 -0.11 13.22 -22.80
N GLU A 174 -0.87 13.52 -21.75
CA GLU A 174 -0.33 13.77 -20.42
C GLU A 174 0.31 12.49 -19.84
N ALA A 175 -0.33 11.33 -20.01
CA ALA A 175 0.23 10.04 -19.58
C ALA A 175 1.55 9.71 -20.29
N TYR A 176 1.61 9.86 -21.62
CA TYR A 176 2.86 9.68 -22.37
C TYR A 176 3.92 10.71 -21.97
N GLY A 177 3.52 11.95 -21.67
CA GLY A 177 4.39 12.99 -21.13
C GLY A 177 5.07 12.57 -19.84
N LEU A 178 4.34 11.95 -18.90
CA LEU A 178 4.91 11.40 -17.66
C LEU A 178 5.86 10.23 -17.94
N TYR A 179 5.52 9.32 -18.86
CA TYR A 179 6.44 8.24 -19.28
C TYR A 179 7.76 8.80 -19.80
N LYS A 180 7.69 9.75 -20.72
CA LYS A 180 8.84 10.41 -21.34
C LYS A 180 9.70 11.17 -20.34
N ALA A 181 9.07 11.83 -19.37
CA ALA A 181 9.80 12.58 -18.35
C ALA A 181 10.49 11.65 -17.32
N LEU A 182 9.83 10.56 -16.93
CA LEU A 182 10.24 9.77 -15.76
C LEU A 182 10.91 8.44 -16.11
N LEU A 183 10.39 7.70 -17.08
CA LEU A 183 10.80 6.31 -17.36
C LEU A 183 11.71 6.20 -18.57
N GLU A 184 11.42 6.93 -19.66
CA GLU A 184 12.22 6.90 -20.89
C GLU A 184 13.72 7.23 -20.66
N PRO A 185 14.10 8.26 -19.88
CA PRO A 185 15.51 8.63 -19.70
C PRO A 185 16.33 7.56 -18.97
N VAL A 186 15.65 6.67 -18.23
CA VAL A 186 16.27 5.58 -17.49
C VAL A 186 16.00 4.20 -18.12
N ALA A 187 15.47 4.16 -19.36
CA ALA A 187 15.10 2.93 -20.06
C ALA A 187 16.23 1.90 -20.13
N ALA A 188 17.49 2.34 -20.26
CA ALA A 188 18.64 1.45 -20.26
C ALA A 188 18.75 0.56 -19.00
N GLY A 189 18.20 1.00 -17.86
CA GLY A 189 18.21 0.25 -16.60
C GLY A 189 17.00 -0.67 -16.37
N TRP A 190 16.00 -0.65 -17.24
CA TRP A 190 14.77 -1.43 -17.02
C TRP A 190 14.13 -2.07 -18.26
N ARG A 191 14.40 -1.60 -19.47
CA ARG A 191 13.72 -2.03 -20.72
C ARG A 191 13.83 -3.53 -21.02
N ASP A 192 14.91 -4.16 -20.58
CA ASP A 192 15.19 -5.58 -20.83
C ASP A 192 14.60 -6.48 -19.73
N ALA A 193 14.06 -5.89 -18.66
CA ALA A 193 13.36 -6.62 -17.61
C ALA A 193 11.92 -6.94 -18.03
N LYS A 194 11.35 -8.03 -17.52
CA LYS A 194 9.93 -8.35 -17.68
C LYS A 194 9.09 -7.87 -16.50
N ASN A 195 9.72 -7.71 -15.34
CA ASN A 195 9.06 -7.28 -14.12
C ASN A 195 9.70 -5.99 -13.60
N LEU A 196 8.90 -4.95 -13.47
CA LEU A 196 9.29 -3.66 -12.91
C LEU A 196 8.80 -3.58 -11.47
N LEU A 197 9.74 -3.56 -10.55
CA LEU A 197 9.47 -3.30 -9.14
C LEU A 197 9.60 -1.80 -8.92
N VAL A 198 8.51 -1.11 -8.63
CA VAL A 198 8.48 0.34 -8.58
C VAL A 198 8.30 0.80 -7.14
N VAL A 199 9.24 1.61 -6.67
CA VAL A 199 9.11 2.37 -5.42
C VAL A 199 8.83 3.81 -5.81
N ALA A 200 7.56 4.22 -5.69
CA ALA A 200 7.15 5.58 -5.96
C ALA A 200 6.51 6.20 -4.72
N HIS A 201 6.92 7.42 -4.38
CA HIS A 201 6.38 8.17 -3.26
C HIS A 201 5.53 9.35 -3.71
N GLY A 202 4.69 9.85 -2.80
CA GLY A 202 3.85 11.01 -3.06
C GLY A 202 2.84 10.76 -4.19
N PRO A 203 2.66 11.71 -5.12
CA PRO A 203 1.61 11.63 -6.14
C PRO A 203 1.66 10.38 -7.00
N LEU A 204 2.86 9.91 -7.36
CA LEU A 204 3.02 8.73 -8.22
C LEU A 204 2.55 7.43 -7.56
N GLY A 205 2.49 7.38 -6.23
CA GLY A 205 1.88 6.24 -5.52
C GLY A 205 0.38 6.08 -5.79
N HIS A 206 -0.27 7.14 -6.29
CA HIS A 206 -1.68 7.11 -6.67
C HIS A 206 -1.87 6.75 -8.14
N LEU A 207 -0.84 6.71 -8.99
CA LEU A 207 -1.00 6.40 -10.41
C LEU A 207 -0.54 4.97 -10.70
N PRO A 208 -1.40 4.09 -11.25
CA PRO A 208 -0.94 2.81 -11.76
C PRO A 208 -0.02 3.04 -12.98
N LEU A 209 1.30 2.98 -12.80
CA LEU A 209 2.25 3.30 -13.88
C LEU A 209 2.14 2.36 -15.09
N SER A 210 1.50 1.20 -14.93
CA SER A 210 1.15 0.29 -16.02
C SER A 210 0.29 0.96 -17.11
N LEU A 211 -0.45 2.03 -16.75
CA LEU A 211 -1.31 2.81 -17.63
C LEU A 211 -0.56 3.93 -18.36
N LEU A 212 0.77 3.98 -18.29
CA LEU A 212 1.53 4.94 -19.08
C LEU A 212 1.77 4.38 -20.49
N PRO A 213 1.38 5.09 -21.57
CA PRO A 213 1.79 4.73 -22.93
C PRO A 213 3.31 4.83 -23.09
N THR A 214 3.92 3.92 -23.83
CA THR A 214 5.38 3.91 -24.09
C THR A 214 5.75 4.60 -25.41
N ALA A 215 4.76 5.04 -26.19
CA ALA A 215 4.91 5.80 -27.42
C ALA A 215 3.71 6.77 -27.56
N PRO A 216 3.82 7.83 -28.38
CA PRO A 216 2.70 8.72 -28.66
C PRO A 216 1.51 7.92 -29.20
N ALA A 217 0.33 8.16 -28.64
CA ALA A 217 -0.91 7.53 -29.07
C ALA A 217 -2.04 8.56 -29.04
N GLY A 218 -2.96 8.44 -29.99
CA GLY A 218 -4.22 9.17 -30.01
C GLY A 218 -5.36 8.17 -30.13
N LEU A 219 -6.54 8.57 -29.66
CA LEU A 219 -7.75 7.80 -29.88
C LEU A 219 -8.23 8.09 -31.30
N GLY A 220 -8.42 7.02 -32.08
CA GLY A 220 -9.20 7.10 -33.31
C GLY A 220 -10.70 7.31 -33.00
N PRO A 221 -11.56 7.35 -34.02
CA PRO A 221 -13.00 7.44 -33.81
C PRO A 221 -13.50 6.35 -32.87
N GLU A 222 -14.51 6.69 -32.06
CA GLU A 222 -15.14 5.76 -31.12
C GLU A 222 -15.69 4.54 -31.90
N ARG A 223 -15.48 3.36 -31.34
CA ARG A 223 -15.84 2.07 -31.95
C ARG A 223 -16.56 1.24 -30.92
N GLU A 224 -17.57 0.48 -31.36
CA GLU A 224 -18.26 -0.49 -30.51
C GLU A 224 -17.39 -1.76 -30.31
N PRO A 225 -17.32 -2.32 -29.09
CA PRO A 225 -17.90 -1.79 -27.85
C PRO A 225 -17.14 -0.53 -27.37
N LEU A 226 -17.84 0.40 -26.71
CA LEU A 226 -17.25 1.62 -26.12
C LEU A 226 -15.88 1.36 -25.47
N PHE A 227 -14.96 2.32 -25.61
CA PHE A 227 -13.56 2.26 -25.15
C PHE A 227 -12.67 1.21 -25.85
N SER A 228 -13.16 0.55 -26.92
CA SER A 228 -12.36 -0.45 -27.65
C SER A 228 -11.09 0.12 -28.30
N ASN A 229 -11.10 1.40 -28.66
CA ASN A 229 -9.95 2.15 -29.17
C ASN A 229 -8.75 2.19 -28.21
N TYR A 230 -8.96 2.14 -26.89
CA TYR A 230 -7.87 2.08 -25.90
C TYR A 230 -7.07 0.77 -25.97
N ARG A 231 -7.56 -0.26 -26.66
CA ARG A 231 -6.80 -1.49 -26.91
C ARG A 231 -5.61 -1.24 -27.83
N ASP A 232 -5.65 -0.24 -28.70
CA ASP A 232 -4.56 0.01 -29.64
C ASP A 232 -3.41 0.81 -29.01
N VAL A 233 -3.62 1.34 -27.80
CA VAL A 233 -2.60 2.12 -27.09
C VAL A 233 -1.45 1.20 -26.62
N PRO A 234 -0.18 1.62 -26.84
CA PRO A 234 1.00 0.87 -26.44
C PRO A 234 1.27 1.07 -24.94
N TRP A 235 0.42 0.52 -24.08
CA TRP A 235 0.57 0.61 -22.63
C TRP A 235 1.85 -0.09 -22.15
N LEU A 236 2.50 0.46 -21.13
CA LEU A 236 3.62 -0.19 -20.42
C LEU A 236 3.25 -1.60 -19.95
N ALA A 237 2.00 -1.79 -19.52
CA ALA A 237 1.45 -3.10 -19.13
C ALA A 237 1.55 -4.19 -20.21
N ARG A 238 1.66 -3.83 -21.50
CA ARG A 238 1.74 -4.80 -22.61
C ARG A 238 3.08 -5.53 -22.65
N THR A 239 4.14 -4.91 -22.12
CA THR A 239 5.50 -5.41 -22.21
C THR A 239 6.09 -5.76 -20.85
N HIS A 240 5.60 -5.13 -19.78
CA HIS A 240 6.15 -5.25 -18.44
C HIS A 240 5.05 -5.47 -17.38
N ALA A 241 5.29 -6.40 -16.46
CA ALA A 241 4.51 -6.49 -15.23
C ALA A 241 5.03 -5.47 -14.21
N VAL A 242 4.16 -4.55 -13.77
CA VAL A 242 4.53 -3.49 -12.81
C VAL A 242 4.02 -3.85 -11.43
N THR A 243 4.92 -3.92 -10.45
CA THR A 243 4.59 -4.16 -9.04
C THR A 243 5.01 -2.95 -8.21
N MET A 244 4.06 -2.33 -7.52
CA MET A 244 4.35 -1.22 -6.62
C MET A 244 4.83 -1.73 -5.27
N LEU A 245 5.92 -1.16 -4.76
CA LEU A 245 6.52 -1.46 -3.48
C LEU A 245 6.50 -0.21 -2.59
N PRO A 246 6.28 -0.36 -1.28
CA PRO A 246 6.27 0.77 -0.36
C PRO A 246 7.67 1.36 -0.10
N SER A 247 8.73 0.55 -0.26
CA SER A 247 10.12 0.99 -0.28
C SER A 247 11.06 -0.07 -0.86
N VAL A 248 12.30 0.31 -1.11
CA VAL A 248 13.39 -0.61 -1.51
C VAL A 248 13.69 -1.62 -0.41
N ALA A 249 13.62 -1.21 0.86
CA ALA A 249 13.85 -2.11 1.98
C ALA A 249 12.81 -3.23 2.07
N SER A 250 11.55 -2.90 1.78
CA SER A 250 10.46 -3.87 1.78
C SER A 250 10.69 -5.02 0.80
N LEU A 251 11.37 -4.77 -0.33
CA LEU A 251 11.80 -5.83 -1.24
C LEU A 251 12.71 -6.84 -0.55
N ARG A 252 13.75 -6.37 0.15
CA ARG A 252 14.70 -7.24 0.86
C ARG A 252 13.97 -8.07 1.92
N THR A 253 13.13 -7.40 2.71
CA THR A 253 12.29 -8.05 3.72
C THR A 253 11.44 -9.16 3.11
N LEU A 254 10.65 -8.86 2.07
CA LEU A 254 9.76 -9.82 1.41
C LEU A 254 10.51 -11.01 0.80
N ARG A 255 11.73 -10.79 0.29
CA ARG A 255 12.57 -11.85 -0.29
C ARG A 255 13.18 -12.77 0.76
N ARG A 256 13.33 -12.31 1.99
CA ARG A 256 13.88 -13.10 3.12
C ARG A 256 12.80 -13.86 3.89
N LEU A 257 11.52 -13.49 3.74
CA LEU A 257 10.45 -14.20 4.40
C LEU A 257 10.44 -15.67 3.94
N PRO A 258 10.24 -16.63 4.87
CA PRO A 258 10.14 -18.03 4.49
C PRO A 258 8.93 -18.23 3.57
N PRO A 259 8.99 -19.22 2.65
CA PRO A 259 7.84 -19.59 1.87
C PRO A 259 6.66 -19.93 2.79
N GLY A 260 5.44 -19.63 2.33
CA GLY A 260 4.23 -19.96 3.07
C GLY A 260 4.15 -21.45 3.37
N ASN A 261 3.49 -21.81 4.47
CA ASN A 261 3.22 -23.20 4.84
C ASN A 261 2.50 -23.90 3.66
N ASP A 262 3.12 -24.95 3.13
CA ASP A 262 2.64 -25.79 2.02
C ASP A 262 1.34 -26.53 2.37
N LYS A 263 1.07 -26.73 3.66
CA LYS A 263 -0.16 -27.33 4.20
C LYS A 263 -1.25 -26.30 4.54
N ARG A 264 -1.05 -25.01 4.23
CA ARG A 264 -2.09 -24.00 4.44
C ARG A 264 -3.27 -24.32 3.52
N LEU A 265 -4.43 -24.60 4.12
CA LEU A 265 -5.68 -24.76 3.37
C LEU A 265 -6.01 -23.48 2.60
N ALA A 266 -6.64 -23.62 1.44
CA ALA A 266 -7.15 -22.48 0.68
C ALA A 266 -8.09 -21.66 1.59
N PHE A 267 -7.80 -20.37 1.72
CA PHE A 267 -8.67 -19.47 2.47
C PHE A 267 -9.88 -19.12 1.59
N ALA A 268 -11.08 -19.46 2.04
CA ALA A 268 -12.33 -19.02 1.44
C ALA A 268 -12.97 -17.98 2.38
N GLY A 269 -12.98 -16.71 1.95
CA GLY A 269 -13.71 -15.65 2.63
C GLY A 269 -15.05 -15.43 1.95
N PHE A 270 -16.14 -15.57 2.69
CA PHE A 270 -17.49 -15.24 2.22
C PHE A 270 -17.91 -13.91 2.84
N GLY A 271 -18.14 -12.89 2.03
CA GLY A 271 -18.77 -11.65 2.46
C GLY A 271 -20.24 -11.66 2.09
N ASP A 272 -21.13 -11.38 3.04
CA ASP A 272 -22.54 -11.02 2.80
C ASP A 272 -22.78 -9.56 3.21
N PRO A 273 -22.17 -8.57 2.52
CA PRO A 273 -22.34 -7.17 2.84
C PRO A 273 -23.77 -6.69 2.54
N LEU A 274 -24.38 -6.03 3.51
CA LEU A 274 -25.65 -5.31 3.34
C LEU A 274 -25.34 -3.90 2.80
N PHE A 275 -25.71 -3.62 1.55
CA PHE A 275 -25.40 -2.35 0.86
C PHE A 275 -26.60 -1.39 0.76
N SER A 276 -27.70 -1.60 1.48
CA SER A 276 -28.88 -0.74 1.41
C SER A 276 -28.89 0.34 2.50
N GLU A 277 -29.12 1.61 2.13
CA GLU A 277 -29.37 2.73 3.04
C GLU A 277 -30.75 2.70 3.74
N ALA A 278 -31.56 1.66 3.49
CA ALA A 278 -32.85 1.52 4.15
C ALA A 278 -32.66 1.20 5.65
N PRO A 279 -33.39 1.86 6.57
CA PRO A 279 -33.37 1.51 7.98
C PRO A 279 -33.65 0.01 8.14
N SER A 280 -32.84 -0.64 8.98
CA SER A 280 -32.79 -2.07 9.22
C SER A 280 -34.11 -2.63 9.78
N ALA A 281 -35.16 -2.70 8.97
CA ALA A 281 -36.46 -3.25 9.36
C ALA A 281 -36.49 -4.79 9.37
N SER A 282 -35.43 -5.45 8.90
CA SER A 282 -35.30 -6.91 8.92
C SER A 282 -34.27 -7.45 9.93
N ALA A 283 -33.65 -6.58 10.73
CA ALA A 283 -32.86 -7.00 11.89
C ALA A 283 -33.77 -7.28 13.09
N GLN A 284 -34.67 -8.27 12.96
CA GLN A 284 -35.18 -8.92 14.17
C GLN A 284 -34.05 -9.79 14.72
N PRO A 285 -33.60 -9.59 15.96
CA PRO A 285 -32.71 -10.54 16.60
C PRO A 285 -33.51 -11.84 16.75
N SER A 286 -33.23 -12.83 15.91
CA SER A 286 -33.73 -14.18 16.13
C SER A 286 -33.11 -14.67 17.43
N ALA A 287 -33.92 -14.65 18.49
CA ALA A 287 -33.63 -15.35 19.72
C ALA A 287 -33.60 -16.85 19.41
N ALA A 288 -32.42 -17.36 19.06
CA ALA A 288 -32.14 -18.79 19.07
C ALA A 288 -31.06 -19.04 20.12
N ALA A 289 -31.44 -19.82 21.13
CA ALA A 289 -30.66 -20.23 22.29
C ALA A 289 -29.29 -20.85 21.95
N PRO A 290 -28.32 -20.87 22.89
CA PRO A 290 -26.99 -21.41 22.65
C PRO A 290 -27.03 -22.94 22.55
N GLY A 291 -27.20 -23.45 21.33
CA GLY A 291 -27.02 -24.85 21.00
C GLY A 291 -25.55 -25.14 20.69
N ALA A 292 -24.86 -25.73 21.65
CA ALA A 292 -23.54 -26.34 21.44
C ALA A 292 -23.60 -27.34 20.27
N VAL A 293 -22.67 -27.23 19.32
CA VAL A 293 -22.49 -28.26 18.28
C VAL A 293 -21.32 -29.15 18.67
N THR A 294 -21.66 -30.23 19.35
CA THR A 294 -20.87 -31.45 19.46
C THR A 294 -20.84 -32.16 18.10
N VAL A 295 -19.66 -32.63 17.72
CA VAL A 295 -19.42 -33.45 16.52
C VAL A 295 -20.02 -34.84 16.73
N ARG A 296 -20.85 -35.33 15.79
CA ARG A 296 -20.95 -36.75 15.40
C ARG A 296 -21.91 -36.95 14.23
N GLY A 297 -21.44 -37.65 13.19
CA GLY A 297 -22.30 -38.49 12.34
C GLY A 297 -22.66 -37.94 10.97
N LEU A 298 -22.23 -38.69 9.96
CA LEU A 298 -22.68 -38.73 8.56
C LEU A 298 -24.14 -38.32 8.34
N ALA A 299 -24.38 -37.21 7.65
CA ALA A 299 -25.63 -36.95 6.94
C ALA A 299 -25.36 -36.09 5.71
N ARG A 300 -25.96 -36.51 4.59
CA ARG A 300 -25.82 -35.96 3.23
C ARG A 300 -26.19 -34.48 3.19
N THR A 301 -25.23 -33.59 2.92
CA THR A 301 -25.45 -32.15 2.71
C THR A 301 -25.71 -31.80 1.23
N ARG A 302 -26.31 -32.70 0.45
CA ARG A 302 -26.61 -32.43 -0.97
C ARG A 302 -27.98 -31.79 -1.24
N ASP A 303 -28.87 -31.72 -0.25
CA ASP A 303 -30.25 -31.24 -0.44
C ASP A 303 -30.63 -30.04 0.45
N LEU A 304 -29.66 -29.24 0.89
CA LEU A 304 -29.95 -27.96 1.55
C LEU A 304 -29.77 -26.81 0.55
N PRO A 305 -30.82 -26.03 0.22
CA PRO A 305 -30.70 -24.93 -0.71
C PRO A 305 -29.85 -23.81 -0.09
N VAL A 306 -28.72 -23.52 -0.72
CA VAL A 306 -27.91 -22.34 -0.40
C VAL A 306 -28.61 -21.12 -0.99
N ARG A 307 -29.27 -20.33 -0.14
CA ARG A 307 -29.76 -19.00 -0.55
C ARG A 307 -28.63 -17.99 -0.50
N LEU A 308 -27.93 -17.82 -1.62
CA LEU A 308 -27.04 -16.68 -1.83
C LEU A 308 -27.88 -15.51 -2.38
N ARG A 309 -27.97 -14.42 -1.61
CA ARG A 309 -28.81 -13.25 -1.95
C ARG A 309 -28.37 -12.49 -3.22
N ALA A 310 -27.22 -12.84 -3.81
CA ALA A 310 -26.62 -12.11 -4.93
C ALA A 310 -26.11 -13.01 -6.09
N ALA A 311 -26.61 -14.24 -6.25
CA ALA A 311 -26.34 -15.03 -7.45
C ALA A 311 -27.44 -14.79 -8.51
N PRO A 312 -27.11 -14.46 -9.77
CA PRO A 312 -28.12 -14.38 -10.83
C PRO A 312 -28.76 -15.75 -11.06
N ALA A 313 -30.09 -15.81 -11.08
CA ALA A 313 -30.86 -17.03 -11.30
C ALA A 313 -30.69 -17.47 -12.77
N THR A 314 -29.85 -18.47 -13.01
CA THR A 314 -29.58 -19.01 -14.35
C THR A 314 -30.58 -20.08 -14.78
N ASP A 315 -31.52 -20.41 -13.91
CA ASP A 315 -32.56 -21.45 -14.07
C ASP A 315 -33.57 -21.15 -15.19
N LYS A 316 -33.48 -19.99 -15.85
CA LYS A 316 -34.36 -19.55 -16.94
C LYS A 316 -33.64 -19.31 -18.27
N LEU A 317 -32.38 -19.70 -18.39
CA LEU A 317 -31.66 -19.68 -19.67
C LEU A 317 -31.63 -21.09 -20.27
N ALA A 318 -32.77 -21.52 -20.79
CA ALA A 318 -32.94 -22.63 -21.74
C ALA A 318 -34.05 -22.26 -22.72
#